data_AF-A0A6P8K3V2-F1
#
_entry.id   AF-A0A6P8K3V2-F1
#
_cell.length_a   1.000
_cell.length_b   1.000
_cell.length_c   1.000
_cell.angle_alpha   90.00
_cell.angle_beta   90.00
_cell.angle_gamma   90.00
#
_symmetry.space_group_name_H-M   'P 1'
#
loop_
_entity.id
_entity.type
_entity.pdbx_description
1 polymer ?
#
loop_
_entity_poly.entity_id
_entity_poly.type
_entity_poly.pdbx_seq_one_letter_code
_entity_poly.pdbx_strand_id
1 'polypeptide(L)'
;MLPRITFVFIIICGYLLFTDCHETVRSKRAKRPRAPEPVNFEPEPQQDLENDENGSQEKDLPEIPDNFLSPSVREYLELGKSIPGRPGVDYPILSAVPYTNFYCDEQEYPGFFADMETRCQGWHYCDIDGRQATFLCPNGTQFSQAVFVCDWWFNVRCDLSPRLYAINARLYQRPKVNPTRPHRIITKQLVEDIFT
;
A
#
# COMPACT_ATOMS: atom_id res chain seq x y z
N MET A 1 -26.30 -18.92 -53.78
CA MET A 1 -27.02 -17.66 -54.10
C MET A 1 -28.14 -17.46 -53.08
N LEU A 2 -27.85 -16.72 -52.01
CA LEU A 2 -28.72 -15.87 -51.16
C LEU A 2 -27.89 -15.60 -49.89
N PRO A 3 -27.83 -14.36 -49.38
CA PRO A 3 -27.84 -13.14 -50.17
C PRO A 3 -26.88 -12.06 -49.62
N ARG A 4 -26.41 -11.21 -50.52
CA ARG A 4 -25.83 -9.88 -50.22
C ARG A 4 -26.85 -8.93 -49.55
N ILE A 5 -28.11 -9.34 -49.42
CA ILE A 5 -29.23 -8.58 -48.85
C ILE A 5 -29.11 -8.51 -47.33
N THR A 6 -28.64 -9.55 -46.64
CA THR A 6 -28.45 -9.51 -45.18
C THR A 6 -27.37 -8.51 -44.76
N PHE A 7 -26.31 -8.36 -45.55
CA PHE A 7 -25.24 -7.41 -45.26
C PHE A 7 -25.69 -5.95 -45.41
N VAL A 8 -26.55 -5.66 -46.40
CA VAL A 8 -27.13 -4.32 -46.60
C VAL A 8 -28.12 -3.98 -45.49
N PHE A 9 -28.94 -4.94 -45.05
CA PHE A 9 -29.84 -4.72 -43.91
C PHE A 9 -29.09 -4.47 -42.60
N ILE A 10 -27.99 -5.17 -42.32
CA ILE A 10 -27.18 -4.96 -41.12
C ILE A 10 -26.52 -3.57 -41.14
N ILE A 11 -26.02 -3.12 -42.29
CA ILE A 11 -25.44 -1.78 -42.41
C ILE A 11 -26.51 -0.69 -42.28
N ILE A 12 -27.69 -0.84 -42.89
CA ILE A 12 -28.77 0.16 -42.76
C ILE A 12 -29.32 0.21 -41.32
N CYS A 13 -29.49 -0.94 -40.66
CA CYS A 13 -29.90 -0.99 -39.25
C CYS A 13 -28.81 -0.41 -38.34
N GLY A 14 -27.54 -0.66 -38.67
CA GLY A 14 -26.38 -0.08 -38.00
C GLY A 14 -26.19 1.42 -38.25
N TYR A 15 -26.77 2.01 -39.30
CA TYR A 15 -26.77 3.46 -39.48
C TYR A 15 -27.98 4.13 -38.81
N LEU A 16 -29.12 3.44 -38.71
CA LEU A 16 -30.33 3.96 -38.07
C LEU A 16 -30.32 3.86 -36.53
N LEU A 17 -29.46 3.02 -35.93
CA LEU A 17 -29.31 2.92 -34.47
C LEU A 17 -28.28 3.89 -33.87
N PHE A 18 -27.48 4.59 -34.69
CA PHE A 18 -26.48 5.56 -34.23
C PHE A 18 -26.93 7.02 -34.34
N THR A 19 -28.15 7.28 -34.80
CA THR A 19 -28.69 8.63 -34.99
C THR A 19 -30.03 8.81 -34.29
N ASP A 20 -30.08 8.63 -32.97
CA ASP A 20 -31.13 9.24 -32.14
C ASP A 20 -30.71 9.23 -30.66
N CYS A 21 -30.08 10.32 -30.25
CA CYS A 21 -30.05 10.82 -28.87
C CYS A 21 -29.54 12.26 -28.87
N HIS A 22 -30.17 13.12 -29.67
CA HIS A 22 -30.05 14.57 -29.50
C HIS A 22 -31.27 15.05 -28.69
N GLU A 23 -31.22 14.80 -27.37
CA GLU A 23 -32.22 15.34 -26.45
C GLU A 23 -31.71 16.67 -25.88
N THR A 24 -32.35 17.74 -26.34
CA THR A 24 -32.17 19.11 -25.87
C THR A 24 -32.64 19.23 -24.42
N VAL A 25 -31.71 19.17 -23.46
CA VAL A 25 -32.01 19.57 -22.07
C VAL A 25 -32.18 21.09 -22.04
N ARG A 26 -33.44 21.51 -22.08
CA ARG A 26 -33.88 22.88 -21.82
C ARG A 26 -33.46 23.27 -20.40
N SER A 27 -32.38 24.04 -20.30
CA SER A 27 -31.89 24.63 -19.06
C SER A 27 -33.01 25.45 -18.40
N LYS A 28 -33.57 24.94 -17.29
CA LYS A 28 -34.30 25.79 -16.35
C LYS A 28 -33.24 26.60 -15.60
N ARG A 29 -33.22 27.91 -15.84
CA ARG A 29 -32.36 28.89 -15.16
C ARG A 29 -32.66 28.88 -13.65
N ALA A 30 -31.97 28.02 -12.91
CA ALA A 30 -31.86 28.15 -11.46
C ALA A 30 -31.03 29.41 -11.17
N LYS A 31 -31.55 30.30 -10.33
CA LYS A 31 -30.76 31.44 -9.83
C LYS A 31 -29.60 30.87 -9.00
N ARG A 32 -28.37 31.07 -9.46
CA ARG A 32 -27.15 30.76 -8.69
C ARG A 32 -27.26 31.45 -7.32
N PRO A 33 -27.04 30.76 -6.20
CA PRO A 33 -26.78 31.43 -4.94
C PRO A 33 -25.59 32.38 -5.13
N ARG A 34 -25.66 33.57 -4.53
CA ARG A 34 -24.54 34.51 -4.49
C ARG A 34 -23.35 33.79 -3.85
N ALA A 35 -22.17 33.89 -4.46
CA ALA A 35 -20.94 33.34 -3.87
C ALA A 35 -20.75 33.93 -2.46
N PRO A 36 -20.32 33.14 -1.46
CA PRO A 36 -19.86 33.68 -0.19
C PRO A 36 -18.74 34.68 -0.44
N GLU A 37 -18.58 35.66 0.45
CA GLU A 37 -17.45 36.61 0.39
C GLU A 37 -16.12 35.85 0.30
N PRO A 38 -15.12 36.40 -0.41
CA PRO A 38 -13.79 35.80 -0.42
C PRO A 38 -13.27 35.75 1.01
N VAL A 39 -13.01 34.53 1.49
CA VAL A 39 -12.28 34.34 2.74
C VAL A 39 -10.90 34.96 2.53
N ASN A 40 -10.57 35.98 3.34
CA ASN A 40 -9.21 36.49 3.39
C ASN A 40 -8.32 35.33 3.84
N PHE A 41 -7.53 34.80 2.92
CA PHE A 41 -6.41 33.94 3.28
C PHE A 41 -5.42 34.83 4.02
N GLU A 42 -5.34 34.66 5.33
CA GLU A 42 -4.19 35.13 6.09
C GLU A 42 -2.94 34.49 5.46
N PRO A 43 -1.84 35.24 5.26
CA PRO A 43 -0.65 34.69 4.63
C PRO A 43 -0.17 33.47 5.42
N GLU A 44 0.19 32.38 4.72
CA GLU A 44 0.91 31.28 5.35
C GLU A 44 2.12 31.83 6.11
N PRO A 45 2.36 31.41 7.37
CA PRO A 45 3.58 31.78 8.06
C PRO A 45 4.77 31.25 7.26
N GLN A 46 5.79 32.09 7.06
CA GLN A 46 7.03 31.67 6.41
C GLN A 46 7.66 30.54 7.22
N GLN A 47 7.92 29.40 6.56
CA GLN A 47 8.69 28.32 7.15
C GLN A 47 10.16 28.67 7.10
N ASP A 48 10.61 29.39 8.13
CA ASP A 48 12.02 29.66 8.35
C ASP A 48 12.67 28.40 8.95
N LEU A 49 13.22 27.55 8.10
CA LEU A 49 14.07 26.41 8.50
C LEU A 49 15.51 26.88 8.67
N GLU A 50 15.80 27.68 9.69
CA GLU A 50 17.19 27.90 10.09
C GLU A 50 17.35 27.85 11.62
N ASN A 51 18.08 26.80 12.03
CA ASN A 51 18.86 26.62 13.25
C ASN A 51 18.71 27.68 14.35
N ASP A 52 18.21 27.25 15.50
CA ASP A 52 18.74 27.73 16.78
C ASP A 52 18.95 26.55 17.73
N GLU A 53 20.22 26.28 18.00
CA GLU A 53 20.62 25.50 19.16
C GLU A 53 20.17 26.24 20.42
N ASN A 54 19.57 25.48 21.34
CA ASN A 54 19.40 25.80 22.76
C ASN A 54 18.16 26.64 23.15
N GLY A 55 17.12 25.94 23.62
CA GLY A 55 16.07 26.53 24.49
C GLY A 55 14.63 26.22 24.09
N SER A 56 14.03 25.24 24.77
CA SER A 56 12.59 25.02 24.99
C SER A 56 11.62 26.02 24.32
N GLN A 57 11.01 25.62 23.20
CA GLN A 57 9.75 26.21 22.71
C GLN A 57 8.80 25.10 22.25
N GLU A 58 8.16 24.49 23.24
CA GLU A 58 6.84 23.87 23.10
C GLU A 58 5.83 24.98 23.38
N LYS A 59 5.34 25.67 22.35
CA LYS A 59 4.30 26.69 22.53
C LYS A 59 3.40 26.77 21.31
N ASP A 60 2.10 26.72 21.60
CA ASP A 60 0.95 26.95 20.71
C ASP A 60 0.40 25.74 19.92
N LEU A 61 0.39 24.56 20.55
CA LEU A 61 -0.66 23.56 20.29
C LEU A 61 -1.77 23.77 21.33
N PRO A 62 -3.04 23.94 20.94
CA PRO A 62 -4.12 23.99 21.91
C PRO A 62 -4.20 22.66 22.67
N GLU A 63 -3.96 22.69 23.98
CA GLU A 63 -4.19 21.54 24.87
C GLU A 63 -5.69 21.24 24.91
N ILE A 64 -6.12 20.27 24.11
CA ILE A 64 -7.48 19.74 24.17
C ILE A 64 -7.57 18.92 25.48
N PRO A 65 -8.53 19.20 26.38
CA PRO A 65 -8.68 18.40 27.59
C PRO A 65 -8.84 16.92 27.24
N ASP A 66 -8.04 16.04 27.83
CA ASP A 66 -8.03 14.60 27.49
C ASP A 66 -9.45 14.01 27.49
N ASN A 67 -10.28 14.44 28.44
CA ASN A 67 -11.67 14.01 28.64
C ASN A 67 -12.61 14.28 27.45
N PHE A 68 -12.18 15.04 26.45
CA PHE A 68 -12.95 15.32 25.24
C PHE A 68 -12.67 14.33 24.10
N LEU A 69 -11.52 13.65 24.12
CA LEU A 69 -11.12 12.69 23.08
C LEU A 69 -11.62 11.28 23.43
N SER A 70 -12.22 10.59 22.45
CA SER A 70 -12.56 9.18 22.60
C SER A 70 -11.28 8.33 22.75
N PRO A 71 -11.36 7.15 23.40
CA PRO A 71 -10.19 6.28 23.58
C PRO A 71 -9.47 5.96 22.26
N SER A 72 -10.22 5.68 21.19
CA SER A 72 -9.67 5.41 19.87
C SER A 72 -8.96 6.62 19.26
N VAL A 73 -9.47 7.84 19.47
CA VAL A 73 -8.80 9.04 18.94
C VAL A 73 -7.49 9.31 19.67
N ARG A 74 -7.43 9.06 20.99
CA ARG A 74 -6.18 9.16 21.76
C ARG A 74 -5.12 8.20 21.23
N GLU A 75 -5.48 6.94 20.97
CA GLU A 75 -4.58 5.93 20.41
C GLU A 75 -4.01 6.34 19.03
N TYR A 76 -4.85 6.92 18.17
CA TYR A 76 -4.41 7.43 16.87
C TYR A 76 -3.41 8.61 17.00
N LEU A 77 -3.65 9.52 17.94
CA LEU A 77 -2.77 10.65 18.20
C LEU A 77 -1.43 10.19 18.78
N GLU A 78 -1.43 9.22 19.68
CA GLU A 78 -0.21 8.63 20.22
C GLU A 78 0.60 7.92 19.13
N LEU A 79 -0.05 7.17 18.24
CA LEU A 79 0.62 6.51 17.12
C LEU A 79 1.35 7.52 16.21
N GLY A 80 0.70 8.65 15.91
CA GLY A 80 1.29 9.74 15.11
C GLY A 80 2.45 10.48 15.78
N LYS A 81 2.63 10.34 17.12
CA LYS A 81 3.79 10.90 17.83
C LYS A 81 5.03 10.01 17.71
N SER A 82 4.85 8.69 17.62
CA SER A 82 5.96 7.72 17.64
C SER A 82 6.43 7.29 16.26
N ILE A 83 5.58 7.38 15.23
CA ILE A 83 5.89 6.93 13.87
C ILE A 83 5.83 8.14 12.94
N PRO A 84 6.92 8.44 12.20
CA PRO A 84 6.89 9.52 11.22
C PRO A 84 5.80 9.31 10.17
N GLY A 85 5.07 10.38 9.83
CA GLY A 85 3.97 10.35 8.86
C GLY A 85 2.59 10.31 9.49
N ARG A 86 1.56 10.45 8.66
CA ARG A 86 0.15 10.48 9.05
C ARG A 86 -0.46 9.09 8.95
N PRO A 87 -0.91 8.48 10.07
CA PRO A 87 -1.61 7.20 10.05
C PRO A 87 -2.83 7.23 9.13
N GLY A 88 -3.04 6.17 8.34
CA GLY A 88 -4.13 6.04 7.37
C GLY A 88 -3.89 6.75 6.04
N VAL A 89 -3.06 7.80 6.01
CA VAL A 89 -2.69 8.54 4.79
C VAL A 89 -1.39 7.99 4.22
N ASP A 90 -0.29 8.17 4.96
CA ASP A 90 1.06 7.83 4.50
C ASP A 90 1.33 6.32 4.64
N TYR A 91 0.69 5.68 5.61
CA TYR A 91 0.74 4.23 5.81
C TYR A 91 -0.60 3.67 6.31
N PRO A 92 -0.92 2.41 6.00
CA PRO A 92 -2.13 1.72 6.46
C PRO A 92 -2.06 1.33 7.95
N ILE A 93 -3.23 1.23 8.57
CA ILE A 93 -3.41 0.99 10.03
C ILE A 93 -4.51 -0.04 10.29
N LEU A 94 -4.52 -1.09 9.47
CA LEU A 94 -5.44 -2.20 9.63
C LEU A 94 -5.21 -2.84 11.01
N SER A 95 -6.29 -3.17 11.70
CA SER A 95 -6.26 -3.84 13.01
C SER A 95 -6.42 -5.36 12.90
N ALA A 96 -6.87 -5.83 11.74
CA ALA A 96 -7.07 -7.23 11.41
C ALA A 96 -6.79 -7.43 9.92
N VAL A 97 -6.45 -8.67 9.56
CA VAL A 97 -6.27 -9.08 8.16
C VAL A 97 -7.61 -8.97 7.43
N PRO A 98 -7.75 -8.08 6.43
CA PRO A 98 -8.96 -8.02 5.62
C PRO A 98 -8.96 -9.16 4.60
N TYR A 99 -10.14 -9.43 4.04
CA TYR A 99 -10.25 -10.28 2.86
C TYR A 99 -9.83 -9.48 1.62
N THR A 100 -8.98 -10.08 0.78
CA THR A 100 -8.46 -9.50 -0.46
C THR A 100 -8.48 -10.54 -1.58
N ASN A 101 -8.49 -10.12 -2.84
CA ASN A 101 -8.52 -11.03 -3.99
C ASN A 101 -7.11 -11.55 -4.34
N PHE A 102 -6.44 -12.15 -3.34
CA PHE A 102 -5.17 -12.82 -3.54
C PHE A 102 -5.32 -14.31 -3.27
N TYR A 103 -4.90 -15.12 -4.24
CA TYR A 103 -4.90 -16.57 -4.12
C TYR A 103 -3.56 -17.18 -4.50
N CYS A 104 -3.10 -18.14 -3.70
CA CYS A 104 -1.80 -18.80 -3.89
C CYS A 104 -1.73 -19.68 -5.14
N ASP A 105 -2.85 -20.20 -5.63
CA ASP A 105 -2.96 -21.00 -6.84
C ASP A 105 -2.80 -20.19 -8.14
N GLU A 106 -2.99 -18.87 -8.06
CA GLU A 106 -2.73 -17.94 -9.16
C GLU A 106 -1.25 -17.52 -9.25
N GLN A 107 -0.43 -17.88 -8.26
CA GLN A 107 0.98 -17.50 -8.22
C GLN A 107 1.88 -18.57 -8.84
N GLU A 108 2.89 -18.12 -9.60
CA GLU A 108 3.83 -19.03 -10.29
C GLU A 108 4.75 -19.81 -9.34
N TYR A 109 5.07 -19.24 -8.18
CA TYR A 109 6.00 -19.82 -7.20
C TYR A 109 5.39 -19.85 -5.80
N PRO A 110 5.64 -20.88 -4.98
CA PRO A 110 5.39 -20.77 -3.55
C PRO A 110 6.32 -19.74 -2.91
N GLY A 111 5.90 -19.11 -1.82
CA GLY A 111 6.71 -18.09 -1.15
C GLY A 111 5.89 -17.01 -0.46
N PHE A 112 6.44 -15.80 -0.42
CA PHE A 112 5.86 -14.66 0.29
C PHE A 112 5.40 -13.59 -0.69
N PHE A 113 4.24 -13.02 -0.46
CA PHE A 113 3.60 -12.09 -1.38
C PHE A 113 3.04 -10.88 -0.63
N ALA A 114 3.50 -9.69 -0.97
CA ALA A 114 2.93 -8.46 -0.46
C ALA A 114 1.47 -8.31 -0.96
N ASP A 115 0.55 -7.90 -0.09
CA ASP A 115 -0.83 -7.67 -0.50
C ASP A 115 -1.02 -6.22 -0.96
N MET A 116 -1.26 -6.04 -2.26
CA MET A 116 -1.45 -4.71 -2.85
C MET A 116 -2.75 -4.03 -2.41
N GLU A 117 -3.82 -4.78 -2.12
CA GLU A 117 -5.11 -4.23 -1.69
C GLU A 117 -5.01 -3.61 -0.29
N THR A 118 -4.10 -4.13 0.54
CA THR A 118 -3.82 -3.59 1.89
C THR A 118 -2.74 -2.52 1.93
N ARG A 119 -2.26 -2.04 0.77
CA ARG A 119 -1.05 -1.20 0.67
C ARG A 119 0.14 -1.85 1.37
N CYS A 120 0.37 -3.14 1.09
CA CYS A 120 1.45 -3.95 1.64
C CYS A 120 1.50 -4.07 3.17
N GLN A 121 0.48 -3.66 3.92
CA GLN A 121 0.43 -3.99 5.36
C GLN A 121 0.21 -5.48 5.56
N GLY A 122 -0.70 -6.03 4.76
CA GLY A 122 -0.97 -7.45 4.64
C GLY A 122 0.05 -8.11 3.73
N TRP A 123 0.31 -9.38 3.99
CA TRP A 123 1.09 -10.24 3.11
C TRP A 123 0.65 -11.69 3.27
N HIS A 124 0.91 -12.49 2.24
CA HIS A 124 0.50 -13.88 2.15
C HIS A 124 1.70 -14.80 2.09
N TYR A 125 1.61 -15.92 2.81
CA TYR A 125 2.48 -17.07 2.70
C TYR A 125 1.78 -18.15 1.88
N CYS A 126 2.39 -18.52 0.77
CA CYS A 126 1.97 -19.62 -0.08
C CYS A 126 2.92 -20.80 0.12
N ASP A 127 2.42 -21.86 0.74
CA ASP A 127 3.16 -23.09 0.92
C ASP A 127 3.33 -23.86 -0.40
N ILE A 128 4.29 -24.78 -0.44
CA ILE A 128 4.53 -25.66 -1.60
C ILE A 128 3.32 -26.55 -1.94
N ASP A 129 2.47 -26.81 -0.96
CA ASP A 129 1.23 -27.59 -1.11
C ASP A 129 0.03 -26.74 -1.55
N GLY A 130 0.22 -25.44 -1.79
CA GLY A 130 -0.85 -24.49 -2.13
C GLY A 130 -1.64 -23.96 -0.93
N ARG A 131 -1.25 -24.32 0.31
CA ARG A 131 -1.86 -23.74 1.52
C ARG A 131 -1.51 -22.26 1.64
N GLN A 132 -2.52 -21.45 1.91
CA GLN A 132 -2.39 -20.00 2.09
C GLN A 132 -2.55 -19.61 3.55
N ALA A 133 -1.65 -18.76 4.04
CA ALA A 133 -1.80 -18.05 5.30
C ALA A 133 -1.60 -16.54 5.05
N THR A 134 -2.35 -15.69 5.74
CA THR A 134 -2.26 -14.24 5.59
C THR A 134 -1.91 -13.61 6.93
N PHE A 135 -1.02 -12.63 6.89
CA PHE A 135 -0.48 -11.95 8.07
C PHE A 135 -0.54 -10.45 7.88
N LEU A 136 -0.39 -9.73 8.98
CA LEU A 136 -0.35 -8.27 9.00
C LEU A 136 0.95 -7.79 9.63
N CYS A 137 1.62 -6.85 8.98
CA CYS A 137 2.71 -6.09 9.56
C CYS A 137 2.18 -5.09 10.62
N PRO A 138 2.96 -4.78 11.66
CA PRO A 138 2.59 -3.76 12.65
C PRO A 138 2.29 -2.38 12.03
N ASN A 139 1.50 -1.57 12.72
CA ASN A 139 1.21 -0.20 12.30
C ASN A 139 2.51 0.61 12.09
N GLY A 140 2.60 1.31 10.96
CA GLY A 140 3.80 2.06 10.55
C GLY A 140 4.81 1.25 9.74
N THR A 141 4.55 -0.02 9.50
CA THR A 141 5.39 -0.89 8.66
C THR A 141 4.61 -1.46 7.48
N GLN A 142 5.34 -1.84 6.44
CA GLN A 142 4.82 -2.53 5.26
C GLN A 142 5.71 -3.73 4.94
N PHE A 143 5.17 -4.74 4.31
CA PHE A 143 5.91 -5.90 3.85
C PHE A 143 6.77 -5.54 2.63
N SER A 144 8.08 -5.65 2.77
CA SER A 144 9.03 -5.47 1.68
C SER A 144 9.18 -6.77 0.90
N GLN A 145 8.56 -6.83 -0.27
CA GLN A 145 8.68 -7.98 -1.16
C GLN A 145 10.14 -8.29 -1.52
N ALA A 146 11.02 -7.28 -1.60
CA ALA A 146 12.41 -7.43 -2.02
C ALA A 146 13.26 -8.27 -1.05
N VAL A 147 12.94 -8.23 0.25
CA VAL A 147 13.75 -8.82 1.32
C VAL A 147 12.93 -9.68 2.29
N PHE A 148 11.63 -9.83 2.05
CA PHE A 148 10.71 -10.68 2.81
C PHE A 148 10.59 -10.33 4.30
N VAL A 149 10.55 -9.04 4.63
CA VAL A 149 10.40 -8.55 6.01
C VAL A 149 9.45 -7.37 6.07
N CYS A 150 8.76 -7.18 7.20
CA CYS A 150 8.10 -5.92 7.50
C CYS A 150 9.16 -4.87 7.83
N ASP A 151 9.19 -3.78 7.08
CA ASP A 151 10.09 -2.64 7.29
C ASP A 151 9.26 -1.35 7.38
N TRP A 152 9.87 -0.27 7.85
CA TRP A 152 9.23 1.03 7.95
C TRP A 152 8.61 1.46 6.62
N TRP A 153 7.42 2.04 6.69
CA TRP A 153 6.62 2.33 5.50
C TRP A 153 7.35 3.16 4.44
N PHE A 154 8.26 4.05 4.85
CA PHE A 154 9.06 4.90 3.95
C PHE A 154 10.25 4.18 3.29
N ASN A 155 10.65 3.01 3.79
CA ASN A 155 11.69 2.17 3.18
C ASN A 155 11.10 1.22 2.12
N VAL A 156 9.79 0.98 2.17
CA VAL A 156 9.12 -0.04 1.35
C VAL A 156 8.54 0.56 0.08
N ARG A 157 8.88 -0.06 -1.06
CA ARG A 157 8.34 0.29 -2.39
C ARG A 157 7.23 -0.68 -2.75
N CYS A 158 6.06 -0.51 -2.12
CA CYS A 158 4.92 -1.41 -2.27
C CYS A 158 4.48 -1.55 -3.74
N ASP A 159 4.54 -0.46 -4.51
CA ASP A 159 4.22 -0.43 -5.95
C ASP A 159 5.07 -1.37 -6.80
N LEU A 160 6.29 -1.68 -6.35
CA LEU A 160 7.20 -2.59 -7.03
C LEU A 160 6.97 -4.06 -6.66
N SER A 161 6.18 -4.35 -5.61
CA SER A 161 6.00 -5.71 -5.09
C SER A 161 5.57 -6.72 -6.15
N PRO A 162 4.58 -6.47 -7.03
CA PRO A 162 4.16 -7.45 -8.04
C PRO A 162 5.29 -7.84 -9.00
N ARG A 163 6.20 -6.91 -9.31
CA ARG A 163 7.37 -7.18 -10.17
C ARG A 163 8.43 -8.02 -9.46
N LEU A 164 8.41 -8.02 -8.13
CA LEU A 164 9.35 -8.73 -7.28
C LEU A 164 8.84 -10.11 -6.84
N TYR A 165 7.60 -10.50 -7.15
CA TYR A 165 7.09 -11.86 -6.83
C TYR A 165 7.95 -12.97 -7.43
N ALA A 166 8.58 -12.74 -8.59
CA ALA A 166 9.48 -13.70 -9.23
C ALA A 166 10.70 -14.07 -8.36
N ILE A 167 11.07 -13.26 -7.35
CA ILE A 167 12.19 -13.61 -6.47
C ILE A 167 11.86 -14.83 -5.57
N ASN A 168 10.58 -15.14 -5.37
CA ASN A 168 10.11 -16.35 -4.67
C ASN A 168 10.64 -17.64 -5.30
N ALA A 169 10.94 -17.62 -6.60
CA ALA A 169 11.56 -18.73 -7.31
C ALA A 169 12.85 -19.24 -6.64
N ARG A 170 13.52 -18.42 -5.83
CA ARG A 170 14.78 -18.74 -5.14
C ARG A 170 14.60 -19.38 -3.75
N LEU A 171 13.43 -19.28 -3.13
CA LEU A 171 13.23 -19.66 -1.71
C LEU A 171 13.40 -21.16 -1.45
N TYR A 172 12.91 -22.00 -2.36
CA TYR A 172 12.92 -23.45 -2.21
C TYR A 172 13.98 -24.15 -3.08
N GLN A 173 14.92 -23.37 -3.62
CA GLN A 173 16.02 -23.94 -4.39
C GLN A 173 17.01 -24.64 -3.45
N ARG A 174 17.35 -25.89 -3.75
CA ARG A 174 18.46 -26.56 -3.07
C ARG A 174 19.76 -25.81 -3.41
N PRO A 175 20.55 -25.38 -2.41
CA PRO A 175 21.86 -24.80 -2.68
C PRO A 175 22.69 -25.78 -3.50
N LYS A 176 23.21 -25.33 -4.64
CA LYS A 176 24.17 -26.11 -5.43
C LYS A 176 25.52 -26.06 -4.72
N VAL A 177 25.71 -26.96 -3.76
CA VAL A 177 27.00 -27.12 -3.08
C VAL A 177 27.98 -27.75 -4.07
N ASN A 178 29.14 -27.12 -4.25
CA ASN A 178 30.23 -27.78 -4.98
C ASN A 178 30.83 -28.86 -4.05
N PRO A 179 30.75 -30.16 -4.39
CA PRO A 179 31.27 -31.22 -3.53
C PRO A 179 32.78 -31.13 -3.27
N THR A 180 33.52 -30.39 -4.10
CA THR A 180 34.97 -30.16 -3.92
C THR A 180 35.31 -28.93 -3.09
N ARG A 181 34.34 -28.06 -2.76
CA ARG A 181 34.60 -26.96 -1.83
C ARG A 181 34.70 -27.54 -0.41
N PRO A 182 35.83 -27.34 0.30
CA PRO A 182 35.92 -27.76 1.69
C PRO A 182 34.85 -27.02 2.49
N HIS A 183 33.97 -27.77 3.15
CA HIS A 183 33.07 -27.20 4.14
C HIS A 183 33.90 -26.62 5.28
N ARG A 184 33.51 -25.45 5.81
CA ARG A 184 34.17 -24.88 7.00
C ARG A 184 33.98 -25.87 8.15
N ILE A 185 35.07 -26.48 8.59
CA ILE A 185 35.06 -27.36 9.75
C ILE A 185 34.95 -26.45 10.98
N ILE A 186 33.90 -26.65 11.79
CA ILE A 186 33.79 -26.01 13.09
C ILE A 186 34.76 -26.73 14.03
N THR A 187 35.92 -26.13 14.27
CA THR A 187 36.91 -26.68 15.20
C THR A 187 36.52 -26.32 16.64
N LYS A 188 36.95 -27.15 17.61
CA LYS A 188 36.77 -26.85 19.04
C LYS A 188 37.32 -25.47 19.41
N GLN A 189 38.47 -25.12 18.85
CA GLN A 189 39.12 -23.82 19.03
C GLN A 189 38.26 -22.65 18.54
N LEU A 190 37.63 -22.79 17.36
CA LEU A 190 36.70 -21.78 16.83
C LEU A 190 35.45 -21.62 17.70
N VAL A 191 34.96 -22.70 18.31
CA VAL A 191 33.82 -22.64 19.23
C VAL A 191 34.23 -21.92 20.52
N GLU A 192 35.40 -22.26 21.08
CA GLU A 192 35.92 -21.59 22.27
C GLU A 192 36.13 -20.09 22.02
N ASP A 193 36.70 -19.69 20.88
CA ASP A 193 36.90 -18.27 20.52
C ASP A 193 35.59 -17.48 20.30
N ILE A 194 34.49 -18.14 19.90
CA ILE A 194 33.19 -17.48 19.69
C ILE A 194 32.43 -17.27 21.01
N PHE A 195 32.61 -18.18 21.97
CA PHE A 195 31.82 -18.22 23.21
C PHE A 195 32.61 -17.81 24.48
N THR A 196 33.84 -17.30 24.32
CA THR A 196 34.64 -16.71 25.42
C THR A 196 34.64 -15.19 25.31
#